data_AF-A0AAV4UL19-F1
#
_entry.id   AF-A0AAV4UL19-F1
#
_cell.length_a   1.000
_cell.length_b   1.000
_cell.length_c   1.000
_cell.angle_alpha   90.00
_cell.angle_beta   90.00
_cell.angle_gamma   90.00
#
_symmetry.space_group_name_H-M   'P 1'
#
loop_
_entity.id
_entity.type
_entity.pdbx_description
1 polymer ?
#
loop_
_entity_poly.entity_id
_entity_poly.type
_entity_poly.pdbx_seq_one_letter_code
_entity_poly.pdbx_strand_id
1 'polypeptide(L)'
;MLAVHSPDNFKRVTGTSLGGGTFLGLCCLLTGCETFEEAISLAEKGDSTKVDKLVRDIYGGSYTKFNLQGDIVASSFGNMISKSKELLLIKKI
;
A
#
# COMPACT_ATOMS: atom_id res chain seq x y z
N MET A 1 -17.02 -1.17 -8.92
CA MET A 1 -17.65 0.05 -8.39
C MET A 1 -18.97 0.26 -9.11
N LEU A 2 -20.05 0.28 -8.33
CA LEU A 2 -21.40 0.50 -8.85
C LEU A 2 -21.81 1.94 -8.53
N ALA A 3 -22.50 2.59 -9.47
CA ALA A 3 -23.32 3.75 -9.16
C ALA A 3 -24.75 3.22 -8.97
N VAL A 4 -25.27 3.33 -7.76
CA VAL A 4 -26.61 2.85 -7.39
C VAL A 4 -27.50 4.07 -7.22
N HIS A 5 -28.55 4.16 -8.02
CA HIS A 5 -29.51 5.27 -8.03
C HIS A 5 -30.84 4.89 -7.36
N SER A 6 -31.27 3.63 -7.46
CA SER A 6 -32.42 3.05 -6.75
C SER A 6 -32.27 1.52 -6.67
N PRO A 7 -33.16 0.77 -5.98
CA PRO A 7 -33.06 -0.69 -5.86
C PRO A 7 -32.91 -1.41 -7.20
N ASP A 8 -33.63 -0.95 -8.23
CA ASP A 8 -33.63 -1.56 -9.57
C ASP A 8 -32.85 -0.73 -10.60
N ASN A 9 -32.22 0.38 -10.18
CA ASN A 9 -31.44 1.25 -11.06
C ASN A 9 -30.00 1.38 -10.55
N PHE A 10 -29.12 0.56 -11.09
CA PHE A 10 -27.69 0.63 -10.83
C PHE A 10 -26.89 0.27 -12.08
N LYS A 11 -25.66 0.80 -12.16
CA LYS A 11 -24.72 0.46 -13.24
C LYS A 11 -23.32 0.23 -12.70
N ARG A 12 -22.60 -0.69 -13.35
CA ARG A 12 -21.16 -0.84 -13.14
C ARG A 12 -20.43 0.31 -13.82
N VAL A 13 -19.86 1.21 -13.03
CA VAL A 13 -19.09 2.36 -13.55
C VAL A 13 -17.70 1.91 -13.97
N THR A 14 -17.03 1.18 -13.09
CA THR A 14 -15.65 0.73 -13.30
C THR A 14 -15.29 -0.42 -12.36
N GLY A 15 -14.08 -0.94 -12.50
CA GLY A 15 -13.43 -1.84 -11.56
C GLY A 15 -11.92 -1.73 -11.70
N THR A 16 -11.20 -2.33 -10.76
CA THR A 16 -9.75 -2.46 -10.79
C THR A 16 -9.38 -3.93 -10.62
N SER A 17 -8.29 -4.35 -11.24
CA SER A 17 -7.69 -5.66 -10.99
C SER A 17 -6.95 -5.69 -9.65
N LEU A 18 -6.62 -4.53 -9.07
CA LEU A 18 -6.00 -4.40 -7.75
C LEU A 18 -7.07 -4.54 -6.66
N GLY A 19 -7.24 -5.76 -6.16
CA GLY A 19 -8.24 -6.10 -5.14
C GLY A 19 -7.71 -7.11 -4.12
N GLY A 20 -8.62 -7.85 -3.47
CA GLY A 20 -8.25 -8.82 -2.44
C GLY A 20 -7.28 -9.91 -2.91
N GLY A 21 -7.41 -10.37 -4.16
CA GLY A 21 -6.48 -11.33 -4.75
C GLY A 21 -5.07 -10.76 -4.95
N THR A 22 -4.95 -9.46 -5.28
CA THR A 22 -3.65 -8.79 -5.38
C THR A 22 -3.00 -8.66 -4.01
N PHE A 23 -3.78 -8.27 -2.99
CA PHE A 23 -3.30 -8.21 -1.61
C PHE A 23 -2.77 -9.58 -1.15
N LEU A 24 -3.62 -10.61 -1.18
CA LEU A 24 -3.25 -11.92 -0.68
C LEU A 24 -2.09 -12.52 -1.48
N GLY A 25 -2.14 -12.47 -2.80
CA GLY A 25 -1.09 -13.02 -3.66
C GLY A 25 0.28 -12.35 -3.42
N LEU A 26 0.32 -11.02 -3.29
CA LEU A 26 1.56 -10.31 -2.97
C LEU A 26 2.04 -10.60 -1.55
N CYS A 27 1.13 -10.70 -0.57
CA CYS A 27 1.50 -11.09 0.80
C CYS A 27 2.14 -12.49 0.80
N CYS A 28 1.52 -13.49 0.17
CA CYS A 28 2.09 -14.83 0.06
C CYS A 28 3.49 -14.81 -0.55
N LEU A 29 3.68 -14.06 -1.65
CA LEU A 29 4.97 -13.95 -2.34
C LEU A 29 6.05 -13.26 -1.51
N LEU A 30 5.69 -12.20 -0.78
CA LEU A 30 6.65 -11.33 -0.09
C LEU A 30 6.94 -11.76 1.35
N THR A 31 6.01 -12.44 2.00
CA THR A 31 6.13 -12.80 3.43
C THR A 31 6.03 -14.30 3.68
N GLY A 32 5.63 -15.09 2.69
CA GLY A 32 5.44 -16.54 2.83
C GLY A 32 4.20 -16.94 3.64
N CYS A 33 3.27 -16.03 3.94
CA CYS A 33 2.01 -16.41 4.58
C CYS A 33 1.16 -17.28 3.64
N GLU A 34 0.35 -18.17 4.21
CA GLU A 34 -0.44 -19.12 3.42
C GLU A 34 -1.94 -18.81 3.45
N THR A 35 -2.39 -18.06 4.47
CA THR A 35 -3.80 -17.72 4.67
C THR A 35 -4.05 -16.23 4.67
N PHE A 36 -5.30 -15.84 4.42
CA PHE A 36 -5.71 -14.43 4.49
C PHE A 36 -5.60 -13.89 5.91
N GLU A 37 -5.95 -14.69 6.91
CA GLU A 37 -5.89 -14.34 8.33
C GLU A 37 -4.45 -14.08 8.79
N GLU A 38 -3.50 -14.90 8.35
CA GLU A 38 -2.06 -14.65 8.58
C GLU A 38 -1.60 -13.34 7.93
N ALA A 39 -2.00 -13.10 6.68
CA ALA A 39 -1.66 -11.86 5.97
C ALA A 39 -2.16 -10.61 6.72
N ILE A 40 -3.37 -10.65 7.26
CA ILE A 40 -3.93 -9.57 8.09
C ILE A 40 -3.14 -9.43 9.40
N SER A 41 -2.88 -10.53 10.11
CA SER A 41 -2.11 -10.52 11.37
C SER A 41 -0.69 -9.95 11.20
N LEU A 42 -0.04 -10.20 10.06
CA LEU A 42 1.24 -9.61 9.70
C LEU A 42 1.11 -8.12 9.38
N ALA A 43 0.09 -7.73 8.60
CA ALA A 43 -0.14 -6.34 8.23
C ALA A 43 -0.43 -5.45 9.45
N GLU A 44 -1.17 -5.93 10.44
CA GLU A 44 -1.47 -5.21 11.70
C GLU A 44 -0.23 -4.87 12.52
N LYS A 45 0.81 -5.71 12.45
CA LYS A 45 2.09 -5.51 13.16
C LYS A 45 3.11 -4.74 12.32
N GLY A 46 2.84 -4.56 11.04
CA GLY A 46 3.72 -3.92 10.08
C GLY A 46 3.79 -2.40 10.25
N ASP A 47 4.80 -1.80 9.64
CA ASP A 47 4.92 -0.34 9.49
C ASP A 47 5.23 -0.04 8.02
N SER A 48 4.21 0.42 7.29
CA SER A 48 4.32 0.68 5.85
C SER A 48 5.32 1.78 5.52
N THR A 49 5.61 2.71 6.44
CA THR A 49 6.53 3.83 6.20
C THR A 49 7.98 3.38 6.01
N LYS A 50 8.31 2.15 6.41
CA LYS A 50 9.61 1.53 6.16
C LYS A 50 9.78 1.06 4.71
N VAL A 51 8.67 0.81 4.01
CA VAL A 51 8.61 0.24 2.65
C VAL A 51 8.22 1.30 1.62
N ASP A 52 7.25 2.14 1.97
CA ASP A 52 6.75 3.22 1.14
C ASP A 52 7.64 4.45 1.19
N LYS A 53 7.67 5.22 0.09
CA LYS A 53 8.27 6.55 0.07
C LYS A 53 7.19 7.60 0.29
N LEU A 54 7.39 8.46 1.27
CA LEU A 54 6.45 9.51 1.64
C LEU A 54 6.80 10.84 0.98
N VAL A 55 5.86 11.79 0.95
CA VAL A 55 6.09 13.15 0.42
C VAL A 55 7.29 13.80 1.12
N ARG A 56 7.41 13.64 2.44
CA ARG A 56 8.55 14.18 3.20
C ARG A 56 9.90 13.56 2.81
N ASP A 57 9.92 12.33 2.31
CA ASP A 57 11.15 11.69 1.85
C ASP A 57 11.66 12.30 0.54
N ILE A 58 10.79 13.00 -0.21
CA ILE A 58 11.12 13.69 -1.46
C ILE A 58 11.37 15.18 -1.20
N TYR A 59 10.51 15.82 -0.40
CA TYR A 59 10.48 17.28 -0.23
C TYR A 59 11.05 17.76 1.11
N GLY A 60 11.47 16.87 2.02
CA GLY A 60 11.95 17.23 3.37
C GLY A 60 10.86 17.70 4.33
N GLY A 61 9.57 17.61 3.94
CA GLY A 61 8.41 18.07 4.69
C GLY A 61 7.14 17.96 3.85
N SER A 62 6.11 18.75 4.16
CA SER A 62 4.89 18.83 3.35
C SER A 62 5.14 19.57 2.04
N TYR A 63 4.49 19.14 0.96
CA TYR A 63 4.48 19.85 -0.31
C TYR A 63 3.30 20.84 -0.36
N THR A 64 3.53 22.02 0.20
CA THR A 64 2.48 23.03 0.49
C THR A 64 1.78 23.59 -0.74
N LYS A 65 2.48 23.68 -1.88
CA LYS A 65 1.93 24.23 -3.14
C LYS A 65 0.65 23.52 -3.59
N PHE A 66 0.55 22.22 -3.35
CA PHE A 66 -0.63 21.41 -3.71
C PHE A 66 -1.31 20.79 -2.49
N ASN A 67 -1.02 21.30 -1.28
CA ASN A 67 -1.59 20.84 -0.04
C ASN A 67 -1.39 19.32 0.22
N LEU A 68 -0.20 18.80 -0.10
CA LEU A 68 0.16 17.41 0.21
C LEU A 68 0.95 17.35 1.52
N GLN A 69 0.37 16.72 2.54
CA GLN A 69 1.03 16.53 3.83
C GLN A 69 2.23 15.58 3.70
N GLY A 70 3.27 15.80 4.51
CA GLY A 70 4.53 15.06 4.42
C GLY A 70 4.42 13.56 4.69
N ASP A 71 3.38 13.12 5.41
CA ASP A 71 3.07 11.73 5.73
C ASP A 71 2.28 10.98 4.66
N ILE A 72 1.82 11.67 3.61
CA ILE A 72 1.17 11.03 2.46
C ILE A 72 2.17 10.15 1.72
N VAL A 73 1.73 8.95 1.32
CA VAL A 73 2.50 8.06 0.44
C VAL A 73 2.63 8.72 -0.93
N ALA A 74 3.87 9.03 -1.32
CA ALA A 74 4.19 9.54 -2.65
C ALA A 74 4.44 8.40 -3.64
N SER A 75 4.99 7.27 -3.17
CA SER A 75 5.23 6.08 -3.97
C SER A 75 5.21 4.82 -3.10
N SER A 76 4.20 3.98 -3.31
CA SER A 76 4.10 2.66 -2.67
C SER A 76 5.30 1.79 -3.05
N PHE A 77 5.88 1.09 -2.07
CA PHE A 77 7.14 0.33 -2.20
C PHE A 77 8.36 1.14 -2.66
N GLY A 78 8.28 2.47 -2.72
CA GLY A 78 9.31 3.33 -3.29
C GLY A 78 10.64 3.34 -2.53
N ASN A 79 10.69 2.87 -1.26
CA ASN A 79 11.95 2.71 -0.55
C ASN A 79 12.68 1.39 -0.89
N MET A 80 12.00 0.41 -1.50
CA MET A 80 12.59 -0.91 -1.82
C MET A 80 13.51 -0.89 -3.05
N ILE A 81 13.50 0.18 -3.83
CA ILE A 81 14.46 0.39 -4.94
C ILE A 81 15.89 0.61 -4.38
N SER A 82 16.01 1.10 -3.14
CA SER A 82 17.29 1.35 -2.50
C SER A 82 17.79 0.09 -1.79
N LYS A 83 18.86 -0.51 -2.33
CA LYS A 83 19.48 -1.72 -1.74
C LYS A 83 19.84 -1.55 -0.26
N SER A 84 20.29 -0.36 0.17
CA SER A 84 20.62 -0.14 1.58
C SER A 84 19.40 -0.20 2.49
N LYS A 85 18.28 0.40 2.08
CA LYS A 85 17.02 0.36 2.83
C LYS A 85 16.39 -1.04 2.80
N GLU A 86 16.47 -1.73 1.67
CA GLU A 86 16.02 -3.12 1.53
C GLU A 86 16.78 -4.06 2.48
N LEU A 87 18.12 -4.02 2.49
CA LEU A 87 18.93 -4.84 3.40
C LEU A 87 18.65 -4.55 4.88
N LEU A 88 18.38 -3.28 5.22
CA LEU A 88 18.02 -2.89 6.59
C LEU A 88 16.66 -3.45 7.02
N LEU A 89 15.75 -3.65 6.08
CA LEU A 89 14.43 -4.21 6.34
C LEU A 89 14.50 -5.73 6.52
N ILE A 90 15.18 -6.43 5.60
CA ILE A 90 15.31 -7.90 5.61
C ILE A 90 16.04 -8.36 6.88
N LYS A 91 17.03 -7.62 7.37
CA LYS A 91 17.74 -7.96 8.62
C LYS A 91 16.90 -7.81 9.90
N LYS A 92 15.70 -7.23 9.82
CA LYS A 92 14.82 -6.96 10.96
C LYS A 92 13.57 -7.86 10.98
N ILE A 93 13.39 -8.69 9.96
CA ILE A 93 12.38 -9.75 9.86
C ILE A 93 13.09 -11.05 10.22
#